data_AF-A0A9D4ENE4-F1
#
_entry.id   AF-A0A9D4ENE4-F1
#
_cell.length_a   1.000
_cell.length_b   1.000
_cell.length_c   1.000
_cell.angle_alpha   90.00
_cell.angle_beta   90.00
_cell.angle_gamma   90.00
#
_symmetry.space_group_name_H-M   'P 1'
#
loop_
_entity.id
_entity.type
_entity.pdbx_description
1 polymer ?
#
loop_
_entity_poly.entity_id
_entity_poly.type
_entity_poly.pdbx_seq_one_letter_code
_entity_poly.pdbx_strand_id
1 'polypeptide(L)' 'MDRKPVHHLSSLSDPTEICDATHQSGQNILHLQQLHSVAAYNRSMGGVDLHDQLRAKYPSGRNSKK' A
#
# COMPACT_ATOMS: atom_id res chain seq x y z
N MET A 1 -1.28 18.15 13.62
CA MET A 1 -0.99 17.38 12.40
C MET A 1 0.52 17.39 12.21
N ASP A 2 1.19 16.29 12.54
CA ASP A 2 2.63 16.13 12.30
C ASP A 2 2.86 16.05 10.78
N ARG A 3 3.41 17.12 10.19
CA ARG A 3 3.67 17.20 8.74
C ARG A 3 5.07 16.67 8.47
N LYS A 4 5.20 15.35 8.39
CA LYS A 4 6.43 14.71 7.94
C LYS A 4 6.52 14.79 6.41
N PRO A 5 7.60 15.34 5.84
CA PRO A 5 7.79 15.33 4.40
C PRO A 5 7.98 13.90 3.89
N VAL A 6 7.34 13.57 2.77
CA VAL A 6 7.49 12.27 2.09
C VAL A 6 7.96 12.54 0.67
N HIS A 7 9.09 11.93 0.29
CA HIS A 7 9.65 12.03 -1.05
C HIS A 7 9.36 10.75 -1.83
N HIS A 8 8.98 10.89 -3.09
CA HIS A 8 8.72 9.78 -4.00
C HIS A 8 9.25 10.13 -5.39
N LEU A 9 9.68 9.11 -6.12
CA LEU A 9 10.12 9.19 -7.51
C LEU A 9 9.12 8.42 -8.36
N SER A 10 8.70 9.00 -9.48
CA SER A 10 7.72 8.39 -10.38
C SER A 10 8.12 8.63 -11.82
N SER A 11 7.88 7.62 -12.66
CA SER A 11 8.00 7.70 -14.12
C SER A 11 6.63 7.73 -14.82
N LEU A 12 5.56 8.04 -14.08
CA LEU A 12 4.23 8.24 -14.66
C LEU A 12 4.24 9.46 -15.59
N SER A 13 3.36 9.47 -16.59
CA SER A 13 3.16 10.64 -17.46
C SER A 13 2.71 11.86 -16.66
N ASP A 14 1.78 11.65 -15.73
CA ASP A 14 1.11 12.70 -14.97
C ASP A 14 1.20 12.42 -13.46
N PRO A 15 2.41 12.48 -12.86
CA PRO A 15 2.64 12.07 -11.48
C PRO A 15 2.06 13.05 -10.44
N THR A 16 1.83 14.30 -10.85
CA THR A 16 1.31 15.40 -10.02
C THR A 16 -0.19 15.61 -10.14
N GLU A 17 -0.87 14.85 -11.00
CA GLU A 17 -2.33 14.91 -11.12
C GLU A 17 -2.98 14.51 -9.79
N ILE A 18 -4.02 15.22 -9.37
CA ILE A 18 -4.78 14.87 -8.17
C ILE A 18 -5.88 13.89 -8.59
N CYS A 19 -5.90 12.74 -7.94
CA CYS A 19 -6.89 11.70 -8.18
C CYS A 19 -7.66 11.36 -6.91
N ASP A 20 -8.89 10.90 -7.08
CA ASP A 20 -9.67 10.34 -5.99
C ASP A 20 -9.17 8.93 -5.68
N ALA A 21 -8.92 8.68 -4.39
CA ALA A 21 -8.54 7.39 -3.90
C ALA A 21 -9.41 6.98 -2.71
N THR A 22 -9.82 5.72 -2.73
CA THR A 22 -10.52 5.10 -1.62
C THR A 22 -9.52 4.36 -0.74
N HIS A 23 -9.54 4.66 0.56
CA HIS A 23 -8.74 3.96 1.55
C HIS A 23 -9.67 3.30 2.57
N GLN A 24 -9.57 1.99 2.72
CA GLN A 24 -10.32 1.27 3.74
C GLN A 24 -9.56 1.34 5.07
N SER A 25 -10.21 1.89 6.09
CA SER A 25 -9.70 1.92 7.46
C SER A 25 -10.69 1.22 8.37
N GLY A 26 -10.48 -0.07 8.61
CA GLY A 26 -11.42 -0.92 9.33
C GLY A 26 -12.74 -1.07 8.56
N GLN A 27 -13.84 -0.62 9.18
CA GLN A 27 -15.18 -0.65 8.57
C GLN A 27 -15.51 0.60 7.74
N ASN A 28 -14.65 1.63 7.77
CA ASN A 28 -14.90 2.88 7.08
C ASN A 28 -14.17 2.93 5.74
N ILE A 29 -14.85 3.50 4.73
CA ILE A 29 -14.26 3.86 3.45
C ILE A 29 -13.99 5.37 3.47
N LEU A 30 -12.72 5.74 3.37
CA LEU A 30 -12.28 7.13 3.27
C LEU A 30 -12.12 7.49 1.80
N HIS A 31 -12.73 8.59 1.38
CA HIS A 31 -12.50 9.19 0.07
C HIS A 31 -11.49 10.32 0.24
N LEU A 32 -10.31 10.17 -0.37
CA LEU A 32 -9.19 11.08 -0.22
C LEU A 32 -8.73 11.56 -1.60
N GLN A 33 -8.40 12.85 -1.69
CA GLN A 33 -7.68 13.40 -2.83
C GLN A 33 -6.19 13.30 -2.56
N GLN A 34 -5.46 12.67 -3.49
CA GLN A 34 -4.00 12.53 -3.40
C GLN A 34 -3.37 12.56 -4.78
N LEU A 35 -2.06 12.79 -4.82
CA LEU A 35 -1.30 12.73 -6.08
C LEU A 35 -1.40 11.34 -6.69
N HIS A 36 -1.50 11.28 -8.02
CA HIS A 36 -1.60 10.05 -8.78
C HIS A 36 -0.41 9.12 -8.51
N SER A 37 0.79 9.68 -8.41
CA SER A 37 2.00 8.93 -8.02
C SER A 37 1.87 8.24 -6.66
N VAL A 38 1.31 8.92 -5.66
CA VAL A 38 1.08 8.37 -4.31
C VAL A 38 -0.01 7.30 -4.33
N ALA A 39 -1.10 7.54 -5.07
CA ALA A 39 -2.16 6.55 -5.23
C ALA A 39 -1.66 5.26 -5.91
N ALA A 40 -0.86 5.40 -6.98
CA ALA A 40 -0.26 4.28 -7.68
C ALA A 40 0.68 3.49 -6.77
N TYR A 41 1.56 4.18 -6.05
CA TYR A 41 2.49 3.58 -5.09
C TYR A 41 1.74 2.77 -4.01
N ASN A 42 0.73 3.37 -3.38
CA ASN A 42 -0.03 2.72 -2.30
C ASN A 42 -0.78 1.47 -2.77
N ARG A 43 -1.21 1.41 -4.04
CA ARG A 43 -1.86 0.22 -4.61
C ARG A 43 -0.90 -0.96 -4.81
N SER A 44 0.38 -0.70 -5.10
CA SER A 44 1.33 -1.76 -5.45
C SER A 44 2.23 -2.21 -4.30
N MET A 45 2.52 -1.35 -3.32
CA MET A 45 3.54 -1.62 -2.31
C MET A 45 3.21 -2.73 -1.32
N GLY A 46 1.92 -3.04 -1.10
CA GLY A 46 1.49 -4.04 -0.13
C GLY A 46 1.65 -5.50 -0.57
N GLY A 47 2.08 -5.78 -1.81
CA GLY A 47 2.05 -7.13 -2.38
C GLY A 47 2.95 -8.14 -1.64
N VAL A 48 4.18 -7.74 -1.31
CA VAL A 48 5.15 -8.60 -0.60
C VAL A 48 4.71 -8.85 0.83
N ASP A 49 4.32 -7.79 1.54
CA ASP A 49 3.85 -7.89 2.93
C ASP A 49 2.57 -8.72 3.03
N LEU A 50 1.63 -8.53 2.08
CA LEU A 50 0.41 -9.34 2.01
C LEU A 50 0.74 -10.82 1.76
N HIS A 51 1.68 -11.11 0.86
CA HIS A 51 2.13 -12.47 0.60
C HIS A 51 2.73 -13.11 1.87
N ASP A 52 3.59 -12.39 2.61
CA ASP A 52 4.19 -12.90 3.84
C ASP A 52 3.14 -13.11 4.94
N GLN A 53 2.18 -12.18 5.09
CA GLN A 53 1.04 -12.34 6.00
C GLN A 53 0.21 -13.58 5.67
N LEU A 54 -0.05 -13.85 4.39
CA LEU A 54 -0.78 -15.05 3.97
C LEU A 54 0.01 -16.32 4.26
N ARG A 55 1.33 -16.32 4.03
CA ARG A 55 2.21 -17.44 4.36
C ARG A 55 2.23 -17.74 5.87
N ALA A 56 2.25 -16.70 6.70
CA ALA A 56 2.18 -16.84 8.15
C ALA A 56 0.80 -17.36 8.62
N LYS A 57 -0.28 -16.92 7.96
CA LYS A 57 -1.66 -17.32 8.30
C LYS A 57 -2.01 -18.74 7.88
N TYR A 58 -1.46 -19.20 6.75
CA TYR A 58 -1.68 -20.54 6.21
C TYR A 58 -0.35 -21.30 6.09
N PRO A 59 0.30 -21.64 7.22
CA PRO A 59 1.58 -22.30 7.19
C PRO A 59 1.43 -23.71 6.59
N SER A 60 2.08 -23.97 5.47
CA SER A 60 2.11 -25.28 4.81
C SER A 60 3.35 -26.11 5.16
N GLY A 61 4.06 -25.76 6.24
CA GLY A 61 5.25 -26.45 6.72
C GLY A 61 5.01 -27.15 8.07
N ARG A 62 5.62 -28.32 8.24
CA ARG A 62 5.72 -28.99 9.55
C ARG A 62 7.05 -28.56 10.18
N ASN A 63 7.05 -28.22 11.47
CA ASN A 63 8.29 -27.91 12.19
C ASN A 63 9.28 -29.07 12.04
N SER A 64 10.32 -28.89 11.23
CA SER A 64 11.37 -29.89 11.01
C SER A 64 12.57 -29.50 11.85
N LYS A 65 13.11 -30.44 12.64
CA LYS A 65 14.37 -30.27 13.41
C LYS A 65 15.62 -30.49 12.53
N LYS A 66 15.54 -30.15 11.23
CA LYS A 66 16.73 -30.16 10.37
C LYS A 66 17.47 -28.86 10.58
#